data_AF-A0A0L6T517-F1
#
_entry.id   AF-A0A0L6T517-F1
#
_cell.length_a   1.000
_cell.length_b   1.000
_cell.length_c   1.000
_cell.angle_alpha   90.00
_cell.angle_beta   90.00
_cell.angle_gamma   90.00
#
_symmetry.space_group_name_H-M   'P 1'
#
loop_
_entity.id
_entity.type
_entity.pdbx_description
1 polymer ?
#
loop_
_entity_poly.entity_id
_entity_poly.type
_entity_poly.pdbx_seq_one_letter_code
_entity_poly.pdbx_strand_id
1 'polypeptide(L)'
;MIQLQQDRMYANWRRLNPADEYVRFPAVRDEFIRVFDLFQQYVLSTTEVAIKPVRYELTYVNILRQGNDYAEVAELGRVFRDFGWNRTERYLGNPLKLGAKYEFSLPDDLGSLGVSADPVRNNETGENMFRLQLAAVAPIDVVGNASFEEWIEAAHEQIVRGFMDLTSDRMHERWGLVPEESKI
;
A
#
# COMPACT_ATOMS: atom_id res chain seq x y z
N MET A 1 -0.75 9.10 -13.00
CA MET A 1 -1.48 8.54 -14.16
C MET A 1 -2.91 8.29 -13.74
N ILE A 2 -3.87 8.96 -14.36
CA ILE A 2 -5.31 8.69 -14.14
C ILE A 2 -5.75 7.55 -15.06
N GLN A 3 -6.50 6.61 -14.51
CA GLN A 3 -7.12 5.51 -15.25
C GLN A 3 -8.62 5.51 -14.97
N LEU A 4 -9.41 5.55 -16.04
CA LEU A 4 -10.86 5.42 -15.99
C LEU A 4 -11.24 4.04 -16.53
N GLN A 5 -12.03 3.30 -15.77
CA GLN A 5 -12.64 2.02 -16.13
C GLN A 5 -14.17 2.15 -16.07
N GLN A 6 -14.90 1.11 -16.49
CA GLN A 6 -16.36 1.15 -16.54
C GLN A 6 -17.01 1.50 -15.19
N ASP A 7 -16.43 1.04 -14.09
CA ASP A 7 -16.97 1.18 -12.73
C ASP A 7 -16.02 1.88 -11.75
N ARG A 8 -14.84 2.32 -12.20
CA ARG A 8 -13.74 2.79 -11.32
C ARG A 8 -12.94 3.94 -11.93
N MET A 9 -12.45 4.81 -11.07
CA MET A 9 -11.44 5.81 -11.40
C MET A 9 -10.28 5.69 -10.43
N TYR A 10 -9.05 5.59 -10.95
CA TYR A 10 -7.84 5.43 -10.15
C TYR A 10 -6.78 6.47 -10.53
N ALA A 11 -6.06 6.95 -9.51
CA ALA A 11 -4.75 7.56 -9.70
C ALA A 11 -3.66 6.53 -9.37
N ASN A 12 -2.94 6.08 -10.38
CA ASN A 12 -1.73 5.30 -10.18
C ASN A 12 -0.52 6.23 -10.17
N TRP A 13 0.31 6.11 -9.14
CA TRP A 13 1.62 6.76 -9.07
C TRP A 13 2.69 5.70 -8.87
N ARG A 14 3.75 5.81 -9.66
CA ARG A 14 4.95 4.97 -9.56
C ARG A 14 6.12 5.78 -10.09
N ARG A 15 7.30 5.47 -9.61
CA ARG A 15 8.53 5.96 -10.23
C ARG A 15 8.71 5.27 -11.59
N LEU A 16 8.84 6.06 -12.65
CA LEU A 16 9.06 5.52 -14.01
C LEU A 16 10.55 5.35 -14.27
N ASN A 17 11.36 6.35 -13.95
CA ASN A 17 12.80 6.28 -14.09
C ASN A 17 13.53 6.45 -12.74
N PRO A 18 14.71 5.83 -12.56
CA PRO A 18 15.57 6.07 -11.40
C PRO A 18 16.05 7.53 -11.28
N ALA A 19 15.93 8.37 -12.31
CA ALA A 19 16.25 9.78 -12.20
C ALA A 19 15.08 10.63 -11.69
N ASP A 20 13.84 10.12 -11.81
CA ASP A 20 12.65 10.89 -11.48
C ASP A 20 12.47 10.98 -9.96
N GLU A 21 12.07 12.17 -9.51
CA GLU A 21 11.62 12.37 -8.13
C GLU A 21 10.35 11.55 -7.87
N TYR A 22 10.28 10.91 -6.71
CA TYR A 22 9.12 10.11 -6.33
C TYR A 22 7.97 11.04 -5.93
N VAL A 23 6.87 11.00 -6.69
CA VAL A 23 5.67 11.79 -6.39
C VAL A 23 5.10 11.36 -5.03
N ARG A 24 4.99 12.32 -4.12
CA ARG A 24 4.48 12.09 -2.75
C ARG A 24 2.96 12.13 -2.72
N PHE A 25 2.39 11.43 -1.74
CA PHE A 25 0.95 11.26 -1.58
C PHE A 25 0.14 12.57 -1.65
N PRO A 26 0.52 13.68 -0.97
CA PRO A 26 -0.28 14.91 -1.05
C PRO A 26 -0.49 15.41 -2.47
N ALA A 27 0.56 15.39 -3.30
CA ALA A 27 0.45 15.80 -4.70
C ALA A 27 -0.44 14.86 -5.54
N VAL A 28 -0.41 13.56 -5.24
CA VAL A 28 -1.29 12.57 -5.92
C VAL A 28 -2.75 12.76 -5.50
N ARG A 29 -2.99 12.96 -4.20
CA ARG A 29 -4.31 13.23 -3.63
C ARG A 29 -4.92 14.47 -4.25
N ASP A 30 -4.19 15.59 -4.21
CA ASP A 30 -4.67 16.89 -4.71
C ASP A 30 -5.01 16.81 -6.20
N GLU A 31 -4.15 16.17 -6.99
CA GLU A 31 -4.40 15.97 -8.41
C GLU A 31 -5.60 15.04 -8.66
N PHE A 32 -5.76 13.97 -7.87
CA PHE A 32 -6.89 13.06 -8.00
C PHE A 32 -8.21 13.76 -7.70
N ILE A 33 -8.31 14.50 -6.58
CA ILE A 33 -9.51 15.28 -6.21
C ILE A 33 -9.86 16.26 -7.32
N ARG A 34 -8.87 17.05 -7.77
CA ARG A 34 -9.05 18.01 -8.85
C ARG A 34 -9.59 17.38 -10.14
N VAL A 35 -9.04 16.24 -10.55
CA VAL A 35 -9.50 15.54 -11.77
C VAL A 35 -10.86 14.88 -11.55
N PHE A 36 -11.13 14.35 -10.36
CA PHE A 36 -12.43 13.77 -10.02
C PHE A 36 -13.54 14.83 -10.05
N ASP A 37 -13.29 16.03 -9.52
CA ASP A 37 -14.23 17.14 -9.57
C ASP A 37 -14.56 17.56 -11.00
N LEU A 38 -13.54 17.67 -11.86
CA LEU A 38 -13.73 17.96 -13.29
C LEU A 38 -14.57 16.87 -13.97
N PHE A 39 -14.31 15.61 -13.65
CA PHE A 39 -15.06 14.49 -14.20
C PHE A 39 -16.51 14.48 -13.71
N GLN A 40 -16.73 14.74 -12.43
CA GLN A 40 -18.06 14.86 -11.84
C GLN A 40 -18.87 15.99 -12.48
N GLN A 41 -18.26 17.17 -12.68
CA GLN A 41 -18.89 18.29 -13.37
C GLN A 41 -19.27 17.93 -14.80
N TYR A 42 -18.37 17.27 -15.54
CA TYR A 42 -18.64 16.81 -16.90
C TYR A 42 -19.83 15.84 -16.94
N VAL A 43 -19.82 14.81 -16.08
CA VAL A 43 -20.91 13.82 -16.01
C VAL A 43 -22.22 14.51 -15.66
N LEU A 44 -22.25 15.34 -14.62
CA LEU A 44 -23.46 16.06 -14.20
C LEU A 44 -24.02 16.94 -15.32
N SER A 45 -23.16 17.66 -16.04
CA SER A 45 -23.59 18.51 -17.16
C SER A 45 -24.14 17.73 -18.35
N THR A 46 -23.77 16.45 -18.49
CA THR A 46 -24.12 15.61 -19.65
C THR A 46 -25.30 14.69 -19.36
N THR A 47 -25.41 14.20 -18.12
CA THR A 47 -26.39 13.17 -17.73
C THR A 47 -27.43 13.67 -16.73
N GLU A 48 -27.26 14.88 -16.18
CA GLU A 48 -28.04 15.44 -15.08
C GLU A 48 -27.98 14.61 -13.79
N VAL A 49 -27.03 13.67 -13.69
CA VAL A 49 -26.85 12.78 -12.54
C VAL A 49 -25.44 12.92 -11.99
N ALA A 50 -25.33 13.16 -10.70
CA ALA A 50 -24.04 13.18 -10.00
C ALA A 50 -23.46 11.76 -9.86
N ILE A 51 -22.13 11.66 -9.90
CA ILE A 51 -21.42 10.41 -9.63
C ILE A 51 -21.63 10.06 -8.15
N LYS A 52 -21.95 8.79 -7.87
CA LYS A 52 -22.08 8.26 -6.51
C LYS A 52 -21.03 7.18 -6.30
N PRO A 53 -19.90 7.48 -5.62
CA PRO A 53 -18.95 6.46 -5.23
C PRO A 53 -19.61 5.42 -4.34
N VAL A 54 -19.27 4.15 -4.55
CA VAL A 54 -19.75 3.03 -3.71
C VAL A 54 -18.67 2.49 -2.79
N ARG A 55 -17.40 2.80 -3.09
CA ARG A 55 -16.23 2.30 -2.37
C ARG A 55 -15.06 3.26 -2.54
N TYR A 56 -14.27 3.41 -1.49
CA TYR A 56 -12.97 4.06 -1.52
C TYR A 56 -11.85 3.05 -1.34
N GLU A 57 -10.73 3.28 -2.02
CA GLU A 57 -9.55 2.39 -2.01
C GLU A 57 -8.27 3.23 -2.07
N LEU A 58 -7.31 2.88 -1.22
CA LEU A 58 -5.93 3.39 -1.27
C LEU A 58 -4.98 2.22 -1.08
N THR A 59 -4.02 2.03 -1.99
CA THR A 59 -3.11 0.88 -1.95
C THR A 59 -1.66 1.29 -2.14
N TYR A 60 -0.79 0.79 -1.26
CA TYR A 60 0.66 0.89 -1.38
C TYR A 60 1.21 -0.49 -1.71
N VAL A 61 2.06 -0.54 -2.75
CA VAL A 61 2.72 -1.77 -3.19
C VAL A 61 4.22 -1.59 -3.06
N ASN A 62 4.82 -2.38 -2.18
CA ASN A 62 6.25 -2.38 -1.91
C ASN A 62 6.87 -3.68 -2.45
N ILE A 63 8.01 -3.56 -3.12
CA ILE A 63 8.72 -4.72 -3.70
C ILE A 63 10.06 -4.87 -2.99
N LEU A 64 10.24 -6.03 -2.36
CA LEU A 64 11.45 -6.47 -1.69
C LEU A 64 12.21 -7.41 -2.64
N ARG A 65 13.49 -7.17 -2.84
CA ARG A 65 14.31 -7.96 -3.77
C ARG A 65 15.18 -8.96 -3.04
N GLN A 66 15.20 -10.21 -3.53
CA GLN A 66 16.10 -11.23 -3.00
C GLN A 66 17.56 -10.82 -3.27
N GLY A 67 18.44 -11.03 -2.29
CA GLY A 67 19.84 -10.61 -2.32
C GLY A 67 20.07 -9.15 -1.92
N ASN A 68 19.05 -8.29 -1.99
CA ASN A 68 19.12 -6.91 -1.52
C ASN A 68 18.44 -6.73 -0.15
N ASP A 69 17.16 -7.05 -0.06
CA ASP A 69 16.36 -6.84 1.17
C ASP A 69 16.34 -8.09 2.06
N TYR A 70 16.43 -9.28 1.45
CA TYR A 70 16.48 -10.57 2.16
C TYR A 70 17.29 -11.60 1.36
N ALA A 71 18.01 -12.51 2.02
CA ALA A 71 18.80 -13.53 1.32
C ALA A 71 17.98 -14.79 0.98
N GLU A 72 17.19 -15.27 1.94
CA GLU A 72 16.34 -16.47 1.83
C GLU A 72 15.00 -16.26 2.54
N VAL A 73 13.98 -17.07 2.19
CA VAL A 73 12.62 -16.94 2.75
C VAL A 73 12.62 -17.09 4.28
N ALA A 74 13.50 -17.94 4.81
CA ALA A 74 13.65 -18.12 6.26
C ALA A 74 14.11 -16.84 7.00
N GLU A 75 14.68 -15.86 6.30
CA GLU A 75 15.15 -14.60 6.86
C GLU A 75 14.12 -13.46 6.78
N LEU A 76 12.92 -13.70 6.25
CA LEU A 76 11.88 -12.67 6.18
C LEU A 76 11.52 -12.12 7.57
N GLY A 77 11.81 -12.83 8.65
CA GLY A 77 11.61 -12.33 10.02
C GLY A 77 12.57 -11.22 10.42
N ARG A 78 13.59 -10.96 9.60
CA ARG A 78 14.42 -9.77 9.72
C ARG A 78 13.84 -8.56 9.00
N VAL A 79 12.82 -8.75 8.16
CA VAL A 79 12.10 -7.71 7.42
C VAL A 79 10.78 -7.41 8.10
N PHE A 80 9.98 -8.44 8.38
CA PHE A 80 8.66 -8.33 9.00
C PHE A 80 8.74 -8.73 10.47
N ARG A 81 8.23 -7.86 11.36
CA ARG A 81 8.35 -8.06 12.81
C ARG A 81 7.54 -9.26 13.31
N ASP A 82 6.34 -9.46 12.78
CA ASP A 82 5.43 -10.54 13.20
C ASP A 82 5.65 -11.85 12.46
N PHE A 83 6.72 -11.93 11.65
CA PHE A 83 7.07 -13.16 10.95
C PHE A 83 8.31 -13.80 11.57
N GLY A 84 8.22 -15.07 11.95
CA GLY A 84 9.35 -15.85 12.45
C GLY A 84 9.34 -17.27 11.91
N TRP A 85 10.37 -17.64 11.13
CA TRP A 85 10.62 -19.04 10.82
C TRP A 85 11.52 -19.66 11.88
N ASN A 86 11.00 -20.61 12.64
CA ASN A 86 11.80 -21.33 13.62
C ASN A 86 12.77 -22.31 12.91
N ARG A 87 14.07 -22.03 13.04
CA ARG A 87 15.19 -22.76 12.41
C ARG A 87 15.74 -23.91 13.27
N THR A 88 15.03 -24.36 14.32
CA THR A 88 15.44 -25.53 15.12
C THR A 88 15.56 -26.80 14.26
N GLU A 89 16.39 -27.77 14.69
CA GLU A 89 16.45 -29.09 14.05
C GLU A 89 15.05 -29.71 13.96
N ARG A 90 14.57 -29.89 12.73
CA ARG A 90 13.23 -30.37 12.41
C ARG A 90 13.28 -31.11 11.08
N TYR A 91 12.29 -31.97 10.84
CA TYR A 91 12.25 -32.80 9.64
C TYR A 91 12.23 -32.00 8.32
N LEU A 92 11.52 -30.86 8.30
CA LEU A 92 11.46 -29.98 7.12
C LEU A 92 12.56 -28.92 7.17
N GLY A 93 13.32 -28.77 6.08
CA GLY A 93 14.27 -27.68 5.92
C GLY A 93 13.62 -26.30 5.77
N ASN A 94 14.40 -25.32 5.33
CA ASN A 94 13.90 -23.97 5.07
C ASN A 94 12.79 -23.97 4.00
N PRO A 95 11.75 -23.14 4.17
CA PRO A 95 10.67 -23.04 3.21
C PRO A 95 11.19 -22.45 1.90
N LEU A 96 10.72 -22.99 0.77
CA LEU A 96 11.02 -22.43 -0.56
C LEU A 96 10.13 -21.23 -0.90
N LYS A 97 8.92 -21.19 -0.34
CA LYS A 97 7.92 -20.13 -0.53
C LYS A 97 7.09 -19.98 0.74
N LEU A 98 6.59 -18.77 0.95
CA LEU A 98 5.70 -18.42 2.06
C LEU A 98 4.84 -17.23 1.62
N GLY A 99 3.59 -17.16 2.08
CA GLY A 99 2.77 -15.95 2.01
C GLY A 99 2.09 -15.66 3.35
N ALA A 100 1.78 -14.40 3.62
CA ALA A 100 1.05 -13.97 4.80
C ALA A 100 -0.05 -12.97 4.43
N LYS A 101 -1.16 -13.00 5.18
CA LYS A 101 -2.28 -12.07 5.04
C LYS A 101 -2.76 -11.63 6.42
N TYR A 102 -3.01 -10.35 6.56
CA TYR A 102 -3.55 -9.72 7.76
C TYR A 102 -4.70 -8.79 7.36
N GLU A 103 -5.62 -8.59 8.28
CA GLU A 103 -6.70 -7.61 8.13
C GLU A 103 -6.86 -6.90 9.47
N PHE A 104 -6.91 -5.57 9.42
CA PHE A 104 -7.07 -4.69 10.57
C PHE A 104 -8.24 -3.74 10.32
N SER A 105 -8.91 -3.28 11.36
CA SER A 105 -9.89 -2.19 11.23
C SER A 105 -9.17 -0.85 11.10
N LEU A 106 -9.68 0.06 10.25
CA LEU A 106 -9.34 1.47 10.35
C LEU A 106 -10.02 2.07 11.60
N PRO A 107 -9.44 3.12 12.21
CA PRO A 107 -10.11 3.87 13.27
C PRO A 107 -11.46 4.46 12.83
N ASP A 108 -12.32 4.75 13.80
CA ASP A 108 -13.59 5.45 13.61
C ASP A 108 -14.51 4.79 12.55
N ASP A 109 -14.43 3.47 12.45
CA ASP A 109 -15.17 2.65 11.47
C ASP A 109 -14.94 3.09 10.00
N LEU A 110 -13.77 3.67 9.67
CA LEU A 110 -13.43 4.13 8.32
C LEU A 110 -13.03 3.01 7.34
N GLY A 111 -13.38 1.76 7.63
CA GLY A 111 -13.13 0.58 6.78
C GLY A 111 -12.09 -0.38 7.33
N SER A 112 -11.38 -1.10 6.45
CA SER A 112 -10.34 -2.07 6.83
C SER A 112 -9.03 -1.89 6.06
N LEU A 113 -7.93 -2.25 6.72
CA LEU A 113 -6.58 -2.30 6.18
C LEU A 113 -6.20 -3.76 5.96
N GLY A 114 -6.23 -4.19 4.70
CA GLY A 114 -5.71 -5.48 4.28
C GLY A 114 -4.21 -5.40 4.03
N VAL A 115 -3.45 -6.35 4.57
CA VAL A 115 -2.00 -6.47 4.31
C VAL A 115 -1.70 -7.85 3.74
N SER A 116 -0.91 -7.92 2.68
CA SER A 116 -0.38 -9.19 2.16
C SER A 116 1.11 -9.11 1.88
N ALA A 117 1.81 -10.21 2.18
CA ALA A 117 3.21 -10.41 1.82
C ALA A 117 3.30 -11.70 1.00
N ASP A 118 3.52 -11.56 -0.31
CA ASP A 118 3.46 -12.67 -1.27
C ASP A 118 4.77 -12.81 -2.06
N PRO A 119 5.22 -14.03 -2.37
CA PRO A 119 6.34 -14.25 -3.26
C PRO A 119 5.89 -13.97 -4.69
N VAL A 120 6.63 -13.11 -5.39
CA VAL A 120 6.37 -12.75 -6.78
C VAL A 120 7.63 -12.93 -7.62
N ARG A 121 7.47 -13.05 -8.93
CA ARG A 121 8.60 -13.16 -9.86
C ARG A 121 8.56 -11.99 -10.82
N ASN A 122 9.72 -11.40 -11.09
CA ASN A 122 9.85 -10.43 -12.15
C ASN A 122 9.72 -11.17 -13.50
N ASN A 123 8.75 -10.78 -14.33
CA ASN A 123 8.49 -11.47 -15.60
C ASN A 123 9.58 -11.22 -16.66
N GLU A 124 10.32 -10.12 -16.56
CA GLU A 124 11.37 -9.75 -17.50
C GLU A 124 12.72 -10.35 -17.09
N THR A 125 13.09 -10.24 -15.82
CA THR A 125 14.41 -10.69 -15.32
C THR A 125 14.39 -12.11 -14.75
N GLY A 126 13.21 -12.65 -14.42
CA GLY A 126 13.04 -13.93 -13.74
C GLY A 126 13.42 -13.91 -12.26
N GLU A 127 13.78 -12.76 -11.70
CA GLU A 127 14.19 -12.57 -10.31
C GLU A 127 13.04 -12.85 -9.33
N ASN A 128 13.33 -13.56 -8.24
CA ASN A 128 12.39 -13.74 -7.14
C ASN A 128 12.36 -12.48 -6.27
N MET A 129 11.15 -12.05 -5.94
CA MET A 129 10.90 -10.89 -5.10
C MET A 129 9.80 -11.22 -4.09
N PHE A 130 9.61 -10.34 -3.13
CA PHE A 130 8.45 -10.32 -2.25
C PHE A 130 7.67 -9.04 -2.48
N ARG A 131 6.35 -9.17 -2.64
CA ARG A 131 5.44 -8.03 -2.72
C ARG A 131 4.76 -7.88 -1.37
N LEU A 132 5.01 -6.76 -0.71
CA LEU A 132 4.24 -6.31 0.44
C LEU A 132 3.20 -5.30 -0.04
N GLN A 133 1.92 -5.63 0.09
CA GLN A 133 0.81 -4.76 -0.26
C GLN A 133 0.05 -4.38 1.01
N LEU A 134 -0.25 -3.09 1.15
CA LEU A 134 -1.16 -2.55 2.17
C LEU A 134 -2.29 -1.82 1.45
N ALA A 135 -3.53 -2.22 1.68
CA ALA A 135 -4.70 -1.69 1.01
C ALA A 135 -5.75 -1.30 2.05
N ALA A 136 -6.02 0.01 2.17
CA ALA A 136 -7.15 0.53 2.92
C ALA A 136 -8.38 0.58 2.01
N VAL A 137 -9.48 0.02 2.48
CA VAL A 137 -10.73 -0.10 1.71
C VAL A 137 -11.91 0.23 2.61
N ALA A 138 -12.86 1.00 2.08
CA ALA A 138 -14.11 1.28 2.77
C ALA A 138 -15.30 1.33 1.81
N PRO A 139 -16.35 0.52 2.05
CA PRO A 139 -17.66 0.73 1.46
C PRO A 139 -18.23 2.10 1.90
N ILE A 140 -18.91 2.82 1.01
CA ILE A 140 -19.39 4.18 1.32
C ILE A 140 -20.41 4.21 2.47
N ASP A 141 -21.16 3.13 2.66
CA ASP A 141 -22.12 2.93 3.75
C ASP A 141 -21.45 2.74 5.12
N VAL A 142 -20.16 2.38 5.14
CA VAL A 142 -19.35 2.22 6.35
C VAL A 142 -18.69 3.53 6.76
N VAL A 143 -18.25 4.34 5.80
CA VAL A 143 -17.55 5.63 6.04
C VAL A 143 -18.46 6.69 6.72
N GLY A 144 -19.77 6.45 6.77
CA GLY A 144 -20.72 7.31 7.48
C GLY A 144 -20.79 8.70 6.86
N ASN A 145 -20.45 9.73 7.65
CA ASN A 145 -20.49 11.14 7.22
C ASN A 145 -19.12 11.70 6.83
N ALA A 146 -18.04 10.91 6.90
CA ALA A 146 -16.71 11.41 6.54
C ALA A 146 -16.64 11.68 5.04
N SER A 147 -16.03 12.82 4.69
CA SER A 147 -15.68 13.17 3.32
C SER A 147 -14.61 12.23 2.76
N PHE A 148 -14.48 12.23 1.43
CA PHE A 148 -13.41 11.48 0.77
C PHE A 148 -12.02 11.96 1.21
N GLU A 149 -11.86 13.26 1.41
CA GLU A 149 -10.63 13.90 1.88
C GLU A 149 -10.25 13.43 3.29
N GLU A 150 -11.20 13.42 4.22
CA GLU A 150 -10.98 12.89 5.58
C GLU A 150 -10.63 11.40 5.54
N TRP A 151 -11.35 10.63 4.72
CA TRP A 151 -11.11 9.21 4.58
C TRP A 151 -9.72 8.89 3.99
N ILE A 152 -9.31 9.57 2.92
CA ILE A 152 -8.05 9.26 2.22
C ILE A 152 -6.82 9.64 3.07
N GLU A 153 -6.91 10.70 3.88
CA GLU A 153 -5.87 11.04 4.86
C GLU A 153 -5.75 9.97 5.94
N ALA A 154 -6.87 9.57 6.54
CA ALA A 154 -6.88 8.52 7.55
C ALA A 154 -6.34 7.20 6.98
N ALA A 155 -6.78 6.81 5.78
CA ALA A 155 -6.28 5.63 5.08
C ALA A 155 -4.76 5.73 4.81
N HIS A 156 -4.27 6.89 4.39
CA HIS A 156 -2.84 7.10 4.17
C HIS A 156 -2.03 6.94 5.46
N GLU A 157 -2.45 7.60 6.53
CA GLU A 157 -1.78 7.52 7.83
C GLU A 157 -1.74 6.07 8.34
N GLN A 158 -2.86 5.35 8.25
CA GLN A 158 -2.93 3.94 8.66
C GLN A 158 -2.02 3.04 7.84
N ILE A 159 -1.93 3.25 6.52
CA ILE A 159 -1.00 2.49 5.67
C ILE A 159 0.46 2.79 6.05
N VAL A 160 0.82 4.06 6.24
CA VAL A 160 2.20 4.44 6.57
C VAL A 160 2.60 3.92 7.94
N ARG A 161 1.77 4.13 8.96
CA ARG A 161 2.03 3.63 10.32
C ARG A 161 2.02 2.11 10.36
N GLY A 162 1.06 1.46 9.71
CA GLY A 162 1.00 0.00 9.61
C GLY A 162 2.22 -0.58 8.89
N PHE A 163 2.73 0.07 7.84
CA PHE A 163 3.98 -0.34 7.21
C PHE A 163 5.16 -0.26 8.18
N MET A 164 5.28 0.85 8.92
CA MET A 164 6.36 1.04 9.90
C MET A 164 6.25 0.05 11.06
N ASP A 165 5.04 -0.25 11.51
CA ASP A 165 4.80 -1.20 12.60
C ASP A 165 5.14 -2.64 12.20
N LEU A 166 4.73 -3.06 11.00
CA LEU A 166 4.93 -4.42 10.50
C LEU A 166 6.35 -4.70 10.02
N THR A 167 7.17 -3.68 9.75
CA THR A 167 8.54 -3.82 9.24
C THR A 167 9.60 -3.45 10.27
N SER A 168 10.78 -4.06 10.20
CA SER A 168 11.82 -3.90 11.23
C SER A 168 12.58 -2.58 11.11
N ASP A 169 13.07 -2.06 12.25
CA ASP A 169 13.86 -0.82 12.33
C ASP A 169 15.12 -0.89 11.44
N ARG A 170 15.74 -2.07 11.38
CA ARG A 170 16.87 -2.34 10.49
C ARG A 170 16.54 -2.05 9.02
N MET A 171 15.32 -2.37 8.60
CA MET A 171 14.88 -2.08 7.24
C MET A 171 14.52 -0.60 7.07
N HIS A 172 13.96 0.05 8.08
CA HIS A 172 13.73 1.50 8.04
C HIS A 172 15.03 2.27 7.87
N GLU A 173 16.08 1.92 8.61
CA GLU A 173 17.43 2.49 8.43
C GLU A 173 17.95 2.25 7.01
N ARG A 174 17.85 1.01 6.52
CA ARG A 174 18.28 0.64 5.16
C ARG A 174 17.55 1.43 4.08
N TRP A 175 16.27 1.69 4.26
CA TRP A 175 15.43 2.43 3.32
C TRP A 175 15.45 3.94 3.54
N GLY A 176 16.12 4.43 4.59
CA GLY A 176 16.18 5.84 4.93
C GLY A 176 14.87 6.43 5.43
N LEU A 177 14.04 5.63 6.13
CA LEU A 177 12.74 6.02 6.67
C LEU A 177 12.80 6.56 8.11
N VAL A 178 13.98 6.96 8.59
CA VAL A 178 14.19 7.37 9.98
C VAL A 178 13.38 8.65 10.28
N PRO A 179 12.61 8.72 11.39
CA PRO A 179 11.90 9.94 11.78
C PRO A 179 12.87 11.11 11.96
N GLU A 180 12.47 12.30 11.49
CA GLU A 180 13.25 13.55 11.63
C GLU A 180 13.48 13.98 13.09
N GLU A 181 12.83 13.35 14.07
CA GLU A 181 12.94 13.69 15.50
C GLU A 181 14.13 13.05 16.23
N SER A 182 14.93 12.19 15.57
CA SER A 182 16.12 11.58 16.18
C SER A 182 17.43 12.34 15.91
N LYS A 183 17.34 13.61 15.47
CA LYS A 183 18.49 14.52 15.35
C LYS A 183 18.37 15.68 16.35
N ILE A 184 18.45 15.38 17.64
CA ILE A 184 18.73 16.36 18.70
C ILE A 184 19.74 15.74 19.66
#